data_AF-A0A7J2MU99-F1
#
_entry.id   AF-A0A7J2MU99-F1
#
_cell.length_a   1.000
_cell.length_b   1.000
_cell.length_c   1.000
_cell.angle_alpha   90.00
_cell.angle_beta   90.00
_cell.angle_gamma   90.00
#
_symmetry.space_group_name_H-M   'P 1'
#
loop_
_entity.id
_entity.type
_entity.pdbx_description
1 polymer ?
#
loop_
_entity_poly.entity_id
_entity_poly.type
_entity_poly.pdbx_seq_one_letter_code
_entity_poly.pdbx_strand_id
1 'polypeptide(L)'
;ELHLHTFYSQGDRLKWDGLCSPEDMILECIRKGYDGAAITDHNTTKGFRRAQRFVEKKFPEFLLIPGIELDVALPSNSIVHLLLYNEDVENLKFKRGERIEEVLDKAREDDTLVVAAHPLSTYNPFKRSQLRKFDKIDCLEVYNPFIFSLTPETEKLAKELGKGMVAGSDAHSLDMVGIACTIVKGESLEEILKNLRERESPILVTQGYRAVTPVLKWFKDKISVNYERINELIGKLVSGEIEPQNTSEKFVKRFHFILNPLKEALVRSERITLWKLIAYPVALETKIYSKIVTR
;
A
#
# COMPACT_ATOMS: atom_id res chain seq x y z
N GLU A 1 -0.37 -14.24 1.07
CA GLU A 1 -0.13 -12.79 1.22
C GLU A 1 -0.43 -12.12 -0.12
N LEU A 2 -1.17 -11.02 -0.15
CA LEU A 2 -1.67 -10.45 -1.41
C LEU A 2 -1.13 -9.04 -1.70
N HIS A 3 -0.53 -8.35 -0.74
CA HIS A 3 -0.14 -6.95 -0.94
C HIS A 3 1.25 -6.69 -0.37
N LEU A 4 2.26 -6.67 -1.24
CA LEU A 4 3.67 -6.50 -0.87
C LEU A 4 4.38 -5.53 -1.80
N HIS A 5 5.28 -4.74 -1.23
CA HIS A 5 6.11 -3.77 -1.92
C HIS A 5 7.60 -4.08 -1.75
N THR A 6 8.35 -3.87 -2.81
CA THR A 6 9.81 -4.00 -2.87
C THR A 6 10.43 -2.65 -3.18
N PHE A 7 11.76 -2.56 -3.26
CA PHE A 7 12.43 -1.32 -3.71
C PHE A 7 12.05 -0.87 -5.13
N TYR A 8 11.32 -1.68 -5.90
CA TYR A 8 10.76 -1.25 -7.18
C TYR A 8 9.53 -0.37 -7.02
N SER A 9 8.88 -0.39 -5.86
CA SER A 9 7.88 0.60 -5.46
C SER A 9 8.55 1.94 -5.19
N GLN A 10 8.25 2.91 -6.05
CA GLN A 10 8.81 4.26 -5.97
C GLN A 10 7.70 5.29 -5.88
N GLY A 11 7.83 6.22 -4.93
CA GLY A 11 6.93 7.37 -4.81
C GLY A 11 7.40 8.58 -5.62
N ASP A 12 6.47 9.49 -5.90
CA ASP A 12 6.77 10.72 -6.67
C ASP A 12 7.76 11.64 -5.94
N ARG A 13 7.49 11.88 -4.66
CA ARG A 13 8.30 12.77 -3.82
C ARG A 13 9.38 12.03 -3.07
N LEU A 14 9.01 10.93 -2.44
CA LEU A 14 9.95 10.03 -1.78
C LEU A 14 10.23 8.87 -2.72
N LYS A 15 11.47 8.79 -3.19
CA LYS A 15 11.85 7.84 -4.23
C LYS A 15 11.72 6.41 -3.76
N TRP A 16 12.14 6.12 -2.54
CA TRP A 16 12.13 4.76 -2.01
C TRP A 16 10.91 4.58 -1.12
N ASP A 17 9.98 3.74 -1.56
CA ASP A 17 8.80 3.38 -0.76
C ASP A 17 8.99 2.02 -0.08
N GLY A 18 9.07 0.96 -0.88
CA GLY A 18 9.52 -0.34 -0.40
C GLY A 18 11.03 -0.34 -0.18
N LEU A 19 11.48 -1.03 0.87
CA LEU A 19 12.88 -0.95 1.32
C LEU A 19 13.67 -2.24 1.06
N CYS A 20 12.98 -3.32 0.73
CA CYS A 20 13.55 -4.66 0.66
C CYS A 20 13.57 -5.18 -0.78
N SER A 21 14.44 -6.16 -1.05
CA SER A 21 14.48 -6.81 -2.36
C SER A 21 13.27 -7.73 -2.57
N PRO A 22 12.87 -8.01 -3.82
CA PRO A 22 11.86 -9.02 -4.09
C PRO A 22 12.19 -10.37 -3.45
N GLU A 23 13.46 -10.78 -3.47
CA GLU A 23 13.90 -12.03 -2.87
C GLU A 23 13.73 -12.05 -1.34
N ASP A 24 14.09 -10.98 -0.65
CA ASP A 24 13.94 -10.90 0.81
C ASP A 24 12.46 -10.94 1.22
N MET A 25 11.59 -10.26 0.47
CA MET A 25 10.15 -10.27 0.73
C MET A 25 9.57 -11.68 0.59
N ILE A 26 9.96 -12.41 -0.46
CA ILE A 26 9.53 -13.81 -0.69
C ILE A 26 10.08 -14.74 0.39
N LEU A 27 11.37 -14.62 0.74
CA LEU A 27 11.98 -15.41 1.80
C LEU A 27 11.29 -15.19 3.14
N GLU A 28 10.87 -13.96 3.45
CA GLU A 28 10.13 -13.65 4.67
C GLU A 28 8.73 -14.27 4.67
N CYS A 29 8.03 -14.29 3.54
CA CYS A 29 6.77 -15.02 3.39
C CYS A 29 6.97 -16.53 3.62
N ILE A 30 7.96 -17.15 2.98
CA ILE A 30 8.28 -18.58 3.16
C ILE A 30 8.62 -18.87 4.62
N ARG A 31 9.45 -18.03 5.25
CA ARG A 31 9.84 -18.18 6.67
C ARG A 31 8.64 -18.11 7.62
N LYS A 32 7.61 -17.35 7.26
CA LYS A 32 6.34 -17.25 8.04
C LYS A 32 5.33 -18.35 7.70
N GLY A 33 5.66 -19.25 6.78
CA GLY A 33 4.80 -20.38 6.42
C GLY A 33 3.65 -20.00 5.49
N TYR A 34 3.81 -18.96 4.66
CA TYR A 34 2.85 -18.69 3.58
C TYR A 34 3.01 -19.69 2.45
N ASP A 35 1.88 -20.14 1.88
CA ASP A 35 1.87 -20.98 0.68
C ASP A 35 2.12 -20.16 -0.60
N GLY A 36 1.78 -18.88 -0.58
CA GLY A 36 1.97 -17.98 -1.70
C GLY A 36 1.95 -16.49 -1.34
N ALA A 37 2.52 -15.70 -2.24
CA ALA A 37 2.59 -14.25 -2.13
C ALA A 37 2.42 -13.55 -3.48
N ALA A 38 1.87 -12.33 -3.46
CA ALA A 38 1.91 -11.42 -4.60
C ALA A 38 2.89 -10.27 -4.33
N ILE A 39 3.72 -9.95 -5.31
CA ILE A 39 4.49 -8.69 -5.31
C ILE A 39 3.73 -7.69 -6.17
N THR A 40 3.23 -6.63 -5.54
CA THR A 40 2.30 -5.66 -6.13
C THR A 40 2.93 -4.27 -6.14
N ASP A 41 4.14 -4.16 -6.70
CA ASP A 41 4.87 -2.89 -6.70
C ASP A 41 4.08 -1.77 -7.39
N HIS A 42 4.20 -0.53 -6.88
CA HIS A 42 3.47 0.61 -7.42
C HIS A 42 3.79 0.82 -8.90
N ASN A 43 2.77 0.68 -9.75
CA ASN A 43 2.81 0.99 -11.18
C ASN A 43 3.89 0.22 -11.96
N THR A 44 4.38 -0.92 -11.46
CA THR A 44 5.39 -1.73 -12.15
C THR A 44 5.37 -3.20 -11.76
N THR A 45 5.64 -4.08 -12.72
CA THR A 45 5.80 -5.53 -12.50
C THR A 45 7.27 -5.97 -12.38
N LYS A 46 8.22 -5.02 -12.30
CA LYS A 46 9.67 -5.32 -12.26
C LYS A 46 10.06 -6.17 -11.05
N GLY A 47 9.47 -5.92 -9.89
CA GLY A 47 9.72 -6.71 -8.69
C GLY A 47 9.15 -8.11 -8.80
N PHE A 48 7.92 -8.25 -9.29
CA PHE A 48 7.31 -9.54 -9.64
C PHE A 48 8.23 -10.35 -10.57
N ARG A 49 8.64 -9.79 -11.72
CA ARG A 49 9.49 -10.50 -12.70
C ARG A 49 10.82 -10.97 -12.09
N ARG A 50 11.37 -10.18 -11.16
CA ARG A 50 12.61 -10.54 -10.46
C ARG A 50 12.37 -11.67 -9.44
N ALA A 51 11.30 -11.58 -8.66
CA ALA A 51 10.90 -12.66 -7.74
C ALA A 51 10.54 -13.94 -8.48
N GLN A 52 9.89 -13.87 -9.64
CA GLN A 52 9.51 -15.03 -10.44
C GLN A 52 10.73 -15.88 -10.79
N ARG A 53 11.77 -15.27 -11.36
CA ARG A 53 13.04 -15.97 -11.65
C ARG A 53 13.69 -16.59 -10.42
N PHE A 54 13.52 -15.98 -9.25
CA PHE A 54 14.06 -16.49 -7.99
C PHE A 54 13.26 -17.69 -7.48
N VAL A 55 11.93 -17.56 -7.43
CA VAL A 55 10.98 -18.60 -7.00
C VAL A 55 11.08 -19.82 -7.90
N GLU A 56 11.01 -19.67 -9.22
CA GLU A 56 11.13 -20.77 -10.19
C GLU A 56 12.43 -21.58 -10.01
N LYS A 57 13.51 -20.90 -9.63
CA LYS A 57 14.83 -21.52 -9.45
C LYS A 57 15.03 -22.16 -8.08
N LYS A 58 14.43 -21.61 -7.03
CA LYS A 58 14.78 -21.92 -5.63
C LYS A 58 13.63 -22.51 -4.81
N PHE A 59 12.40 -22.16 -5.15
CA PHE A 59 11.18 -22.50 -4.41
C PHE A 59 10.03 -22.78 -5.39
N PRO A 60 10.15 -23.79 -6.28
CA PRO A 60 9.15 -24.03 -7.33
C PRO A 60 7.74 -24.36 -6.80
N GLU A 61 7.64 -24.82 -5.55
CA GLU A 61 6.36 -25.09 -4.87
C GLU A 61 5.71 -23.83 -4.26
N PHE A 62 6.44 -22.71 -4.15
CA PHE A 62 5.88 -21.48 -3.57
C PHE A 62 5.10 -20.71 -4.64
N LEU A 63 3.81 -20.48 -4.39
CA LEU A 63 2.96 -19.81 -5.36
C LEU A 63 3.24 -18.30 -5.39
N LEU A 64 3.93 -17.85 -6.44
CA LEU A 64 4.05 -16.43 -6.73
C LEU A 64 2.87 -15.96 -7.59
N ILE A 65 1.98 -15.17 -6.99
CA ILE A 65 0.82 -14.59 -7.67
C ILE A 65 1.28 -13.36 -8.45
N PRO A 66 1.07 -13.29 -9.78
CA PRO A 66 1.40 -12.11 -10.54
C PRO A 66 0.41 -10.98 -10.24
N GLY A 67 0.94 -9.80 -9.90
CA GLY A 67 0.12 -8.65 -9.60
C GLY A 67 0.84 -7.31 -9.67
N ILE A 68 0.06 -6.24 -9.51
CA ILE A 68 0.50 -4.85 -9.50
C ILE A 68 -0.46 -4.03 -8.64
N GLU A 69 0.05 -3.06 -7.88
CA GLU A 69 -0.78 -1.98 -7.35
C GLU A 69 -0.70 -0.78 -8.30
N LEU A 70 -1.81 -0.43 -8.92
CA LEU A 70 -1.89 0.59 -9.95
C LEU A 70 -2.57 1.86 -9.40
N ASP A 71 -1.91 3.00 -9.58
CA ASP A 71 -2.51 4.31 -9.37
C ASP A 71 -3.47 4.59 -10.53
N VAL A 72 -4.75 4.83 -10.23
CA VAL A 72 -5.77 5.18 -11.22
C VAL A 72 -6.45 6.49 -10.85
N ALA A 73 -6.83 7.25 -11.87
CA ALA A 73 -7.50 8.53 -11.70
C ALA A 73 -9.03 8.36 -11.67
N LEU A 74 -9.65 8.82 -10.59
CA LEU A 74 -11.10 9.01 -10.53
C LEU A 74 -11.53 10.17 -11.46
N PRO A 75 -12.83 10.32 -11.78
CA PRO A 75 -13.34 11.47 -12.52
C PRO A 75 -12.99 12.83 -11.90
N SER A 76 -12.83 12.87 -10.58
CA SER A 76 -12.37 14.06 -9.83
C SER A 76 -10.88 14.38 -9.98
N ASN A 77 -10.13 13.58 -10.73
CA ASN A 77 -8.66 13.56 -10.83
C ASN A 77 -7.94 13.19 -9.51
N SER A 78 -8.68 12.76 -8.48
CA SER A 78 -8.07 12.14 -7.30
C SER A 78 -7.52 10.77 -7.69
N ILE A 79 -6.32 10.44 -7.21
CA ILE A 79 -5.72 9.13 -7.39
C ILE A 79 -6.24 8.16 -6.35
N VAL A 80 -6.53 6.93 -6.78
CA VAL A 80 -6.87 5.78 -5.95
C VAL A 80 -6.08 4.57 -6.42
N HIS A 81 -5.92 3.56 -5.59
CA HIS A 81 -5.12 2.38 -5.92
C HIS A 81 -5.99 1.14 -6.13
N LEU A 82 -5.69 0.39 -7.19
CA LEU A 82 -6.26 -0.93 -7.46
C LEU A 82 -5.16 -1.98 -7.39
N LEU A 83 -5.41 -3.10 -6.71
CA LEU A 83 -4.60 -4.31 -6.89
C LEU A 83 -5.20 -5.11 -8.04
N LEU A 84 -4.35 -5.42 -9.01
CA LEU A 84 -4.72 -6.16 -10.21
C LEU A 84 -3.93 -7.47 -10.23
N TYR A 85 -4.63 -8.60 -10.33
CA TYR A 85 -4.01 -9.92 -10.39
C TYR A 85 -4.46 -10.65 -11.66
N ASN A 86 -3.48 -11.13 -12.43
CA ASN A 86 -3.71 -11.81 -13.70
C ASN A 86 -2.46 -12.58 -14.08
N GLU A 87 -2.59 -13.75 -14.71
CA GLU A 87 -1.43 -14.55 -15.14
C GLU A 87 -0.48 -13.78 -16.08
N ASP A 88 -1.03 -12.89 -16.90
CA ASP A 88 -0.30 -12.11 -17.90
C ASP A 88 -0.21 -10.61 -17.54
N VAL A 89 -0.15 -10.30 -16.24
CA VAL A 89 -0.13 -8.92 -15.72
C VAL A 89 0.97 -8.03 -16.34
N GLU A 90 2.04 -8.62 -16.87
CA GLU A 90 3.13 -7.90 -17.52
C GLU A 90 2.78 -7.36 -18.92
N ASN A 91 1.86 -8.01 -19.64
CA ASN A 91 1.41 -7.59 -20.96
C ASN A 91 0.19 -6.67 -20.90
N LEU A 92 -0.47 -6.60 -19.75
CA LEU A 92 -1.57 -5.67 -19.52
C LEU A 92 -1.05 -4.23 -19.60
N LYS A 93 -1.50 -3.49 -20.62
CA LYS A 93 -1.06 -2.11 -20.92
C LYS A 93 -1.73 -1.10 -19.99
N PHE A 94 -1.55 -1.28 -18.68
CA PHE A 94 -1.98 -0.33 -17.67
C PHE A 94 -1.02 0.85 -17.61
N LYS A 95 -1.58 2.06 -17.52
CA LYS A 95 -0.81 3.28 -17.36
C LYS A 95 -1.10 3.88 -16.00
N ARG A 96 -0.05 4.36 -15.35
CA ARG A 96 -0.16 5.14 -14.12
C ARG A 96 -1.06 6.36 -14.35
N GLY A 97 -2.07 6.55 -13.49
CA GLY A 97 -3.02 7.66 -13.56
C GLY A 97 -4.05 7.54 -14.68
N GLU A 98 -4.19 6.36 -15.31
CA GLU A 98 -5.25 6.09 -16.27
C GLU A 98 -6.63 6.19 -15.62
N ARG A 99 -7.67 6.51 -16.40
CA ARG A 99 -9.03 6.62 -15.87
C ARG A 99 -9.49 5.29 -15.32
N ILE A 100 -10.08 5.31 -14.14
CA ILE A 100 -10.54 4.09 -13.47
C ILE A 100 -11.51 3.29 -14.36
N GLU A 101 -12.40 3.96 -15.09
CA GLU A 101 -13.33 3.30 -16.00
C GLU A 101 -12.59 2.52 -17.11
N GLU A 102 -11.57 3.12 -17.72
CA GLU A 102 -10.76 2.47 -18.76
C GLU A 102 -9.96 1.27 -18.20
N VAL A 103 -9.43 1.39 -16.99
CA VAL A 103 -8.71 0.30 -16.33
C VAL A 103 -9.66 -0.85 -16.01
N LEU A 104 -10.86 -0.56 -15.50
CA LEU A 104 -11.87 -1.57 -15.19
C LEU A 104 -12.39 -2.27 -16.45
N ASP A 105 -12.51 -1.55 -17.56
CA ASP A 105 -12.89 -2.12 -18.86
C ASP A 105 -11.83 -3.11 -19.36
N LYS A 106 -10.56 -2.70 -19.40
CA LYS A 106 -9.44 -3.59 -19.77
C LYS A 106 -9.33 -4.81 -18.85
N ALA A 107 -9.41 -4.58 -17.54
CA ALA A 107 -9.33 -5.66 -16.57
C ALA A 107 -10.45 -6.69 -16.78
N ARG A 108 -11.64 -6.25 -17.22
CA ARG A 108 -12.75 -7.15 -17.54
C ARG A 108 -12.51 -7.96 -18.83
N GLU A 109 -11.89 -7.35 -19.84
CA GLU A 109 -11.57 -8.00 -21.11
C GLU A 109 -10.55 -9.14 -20.94
N ASP A 110 -9.57 -8.95 -20.06
CA ASP A 110 -8.47 -9.89 -19.84
C ASP A 110 -8.66 -10.79 -18.59
N ASP A 111 -9.89 -10.88 -18.04
CA ASP A 111 -10.23 -11.63 -16.80
C ASP A 111 -9.29 -11.35 -15.60
N THR A 112 -8.88 -10.09 -15.45
CA THR A 112 -8.07 -9.63 -14.32
C THR A 112 -8.94 -9.51 -13.08
N LEU A 113 -8.49 -10.08 -11.95
CA LEU A 113 -9.11 -9.86 -10.66
C LEU A 113 -8.81 -8.43 -10.19
N VAL A 114 -9.86 -7.64 -9.95
CA VAL A 114 -9.73 -6.26 -9.49
C VAL A 114 -10.09 -6.12 -8.02
N VAL A 115 -9.16 -5.61 -7.23
CA VAL A 115 -9.37 -5.31 -5.81
C VAL A 115 -9.19 -3.81 -5.58
N ALA A 116 -10.16 -3.18 -4.91
CA ALA A 116 -9.92 -1.85 -4.35
C ALA A 116 -8.96 -1.97 -3.16
N ALA A 117 -7.74 -1.46 -3.30
CA ALA A 117 -6.74 -1.47 -2.25
C ALA A 117 -7.15 -0.49 -1.13
N HIS A 118 -6.97 -0.87 0.14
CA HIS A 118 -7.19 -0.07 1.35
C HIS A 118 -8.25 1.05 1.23
N PRO A 119 -9.49 0.75 0.79
CA PRO A 119 -10.49 1.77 0.53
C PRO A 119 -10.96 2.40 1.85
N LEU A 120 -11.52 3.60 1.76
CA LEU A 120 -11.91 4.41 2.92
C LEU A 120 -10.75 4.82 3.84
N SER A 121 -9.50 4.54 3.47
CA SER A 121 -8.32 5.05 4.17
C SER A 121 -8.09 6.52 3.84
N THR A 122 -7.31 7.21 4.67
CA THR A 122 -6.88 8.60 4.42
C THR A 122 -5.91 8.72 3.25
N TYR A 123 -5.22 7.64 2.88
CA TYR A 123 -4.22 7.61 1.82
C TYR A 123 -4.80 7.19 0.46
N ASN A 124 -5.89 6.42 0.45
CA ASN A 124 -6.60 6.01 -0.76
C ASN A 124 -8.11 6.27 -0.62
N PRO A 125 -8.60 7.41 -1.14
CA PRO A 125 -9.91 7.92 -0.79
C PRO A 125 -11.02 7.34 -1.68
N PHE A 126 -11.01 6.02 -1.95
CA PHE A 126 -12.22 5.37 -2.46
C PHE A 126 -13.35 5.62 -1.48
N LYS A 127 -14.31 6.47 -1.86
CA LYS A 127 -15.50 6.78 -1.06
C LYS A 127 -16.52 5.68 -1.24
N ARG A 128 -17.36 5.48 -0.21
CA ARG A 128 -18.49 4.53 -0.26
C ARG A 128 -19.37 4.71 -1.50
N SER A 129 -19.65 5.94 -1.89
CA SER A 129 -20.46 6.27 -3.06
C SER A 129 -19.78 5.92 -4.39
N GLN A 130 -18.45 5.86 -4.44
CA GLN A 130 -17.69 5.47 -5.63
C GLN A 130 -17.65 3.95 -5.76
N LEU A 131 -17.39 3.23 -4.66
CA LEU A 131 -17.43 1.77 -4.65
C LEU A 131 -18.81 1.20 -4.99
N ARG A 132 -19.89 1.93 -4.69
CA ARG A 132 -21.25 1.60 -5.15
C ARG A 132 -21.46 1.74 -6.66
N LYS A 133 -20.63 2.53 -7.35
CA LYS A 133 -20.76 2.80 -8.79
C LYS A 133 -19.87 1.91 -9.65
N PHE A 134 -18.69 1.56 -9.15
CA PHE A 134 -17.73 0.72 -9.85
C PHE A 134 -18.04 -0.76 -9.62
N ASP A 135 -19.03 -1.27 -10.35
CA ASP A 135 -19.49 -2.65 -10.27
C ASP A 135 -18.45 -3.68 -10.74
N LYS A 136 -17.51 -3.28 -11.60
CA LYS A 136 -16.38 -4.10 -12.09
C LYS A 136 -15.24 -4.31 -11.10
N ILE A 137 -15.31 -3.73 -9.90
CA ILE A 137 -14.40 -4.11 -8.80
C ILE A 137 -14.88 -5.43 -8.22
N ASP A 138 -14.04 -6.46 -8.14
CA ASP A 138 -14.42 -7.78 -7.66
C ASP A 138 -14.37 -7.87 -6.12
N CYS A 139 -13.30 -7.34 -5.53
CA CYS A 139 -13.05 -7.43 -4.09
C CYS A 139 -12.70 -6.07 -3.46
N LEU A 140 -12.88 -5.97 -2.15
CA LEU A 140 -12.34 -4.89 -1.33
C LEU A 140 -11.25 -5.44 -0.41
N GLU A 141 -10.13 -4.73 -0.28
CA GLU A 141 -9.15 -5.00 0.78
C GLU A 141 -9.73 -4.50 2.11
N VAL A 142 -10.35 -5.40 2.87
CA VAL A 142 -11.09 -5.03 4.08
C VAL A 142 -10.18 -4.78 5.27
N TYR A 143 -8.99 -5.41 5.29
CA TYR A 143 -7.97 -5.17 6.30
C TYR A 143 -6.66 -4.78 5.65
N ASN A 144 -6.20 -3.58 6.01
CA ASN A 144 -4.88 -3.07 5.70
C ASN A 144 -4.29 -2.47 6.99
N PRO A 145 -3.03 -2.80 7.34
CA PRO A 145 -2.48 -2.50 8.67
C PRO A 145 -2.15 -1.02 8.93
N PHE A 146 -2.32 -0.14 7.94
CA PHE A 146 -2.21 1.29 8.18
C PHE A 146 -3.30 1.78 9.14
N ILE A 147 -2.88 2.57 10.14
CA ILE A 147 -3.67 3.00 11.33
C ILE A 147 -4.98 3.74 10.97
N PHE A 148 -5.13 4.18 9.72
CA PHE A 148 -6.27 4.95 9.23
C PHE A 148 -7.24 4.15 8.34
N SER A 149 -7.07 2.84 8.24
CA SER A 149 -7.99 1.96 7.54
C SER A 149 -9.27 1.76 8.37
N LEU A 150 -10.44 1.98 7.77
CA LEU A 150 -11.75 1.77 8.40
C LEU A 150 -12.24 0.33 8.19
N THR A 151 -11.49 -0.64 8.72
CA THR A 151 -11.70 -2.08 8.45
C THR A 151 -13.13 -2.56 8.69
N PRO A 152 -13.76 -2.33 9.87
CA PRO A 152 -15.14 -2.78 10.10
C PRO A 152 -16.15 -2.18 9.10
N GLU A 153 -15.95 -0.92 8.71
CA GLU A 153 -16.78 -0.25 7.73
C GLU A 153 -16.57 -0.77 6.31
N THR A 154 -15.33 -1.12 5.96
CA THR A 154 -15.00 -1.71 4.65
C THR A 154 -15.55 -3.12 4.54
N GLU A 155 -15.47 -3.94 5.60
CA GLU A 155 -16.12 -5.26 5.65
C GLU A 155 -17.64 -5.16 5.48
N LYS A 156 -18.27 -4.24 6.21
CA LYS A 156 -19.72 -4.00 6.09
C LYS A 156 -20.08 -3.59 4.67
N LEU A 157 -19.31 -2.68 4.07
CA LEU A 157 -19.52 -2.25 2.69
C LEU A 157 -19.33 -3.39 1.70
N ALA A 158 -18.30 -4.22 1.85
CA ALA A 158 -18.08 -5.39 0.98
C ALA A 158 -19.28 -6.34 1.00
N LYS A 159 -19.82 -6.63 2.19
CA LYS A 159 -21.03 -7.45 2.37
C LYS A 159 -22.25 -6.80 1.71
N GLU A 160 -22.47 -5.50 1.94
CA GLU A 160 -23.59 -4.75 1.33
C GLU A 160 -23.54 -4.73 -0.20
N LEU A 161 -22.34 -4.67 -0.78
CA LEU A 161 -22.14 -4.61 -2.24
C LEU A 161 -22.04 -5.98 -2.90
N GLY A 162 -22.00 -7.06 -2.11
CA GLY A 162 -21.65 -8.37 -2.62
C GLY A 162 -20.27 -8.36 -3.30
N LYS A 163 -19.22 -7.97 -2.57
CA LYS A 163 -17.84 -8.00 -3.07
C LYS A 163 -17.05 -9.04 -2.30
N GLY A 164 -16.03 -9.61 -2.95
CA GLY A 164 -15.02 -10.41 -2.26
C GLY A 164 -14.31 -9.58 -1.19
N MET A 165 -13.82 -10.24 -0.15
CA MET A 165 -13.08 -9.59 0.92
C MET A 165 -11.67 -10.17 0.97
N VAL A 166 -10.68 -9.31 0.88
CA VAL A 166 -9.26 -9.70 0.98
C VAL A 166 -8.54 -8.88 2.04
N ALA A 167 -7.41 -9.39 2.49
CA ALA A 167 -6.48 -8.70 3.37
C ALA A 167 -5.05 -8.92 2.86
N GLY A 168 -4.27 -7.86 2.91
CA GLY A 168 -2.85 -7.84 2.60
C GLY A 168 -2.11 -6.98 3.61
N SER A 169 -0.82 -7.29 3.82
CA SER A 169 -0.02 -6.55 4.80
C SER A 169 0.44 -5.18 4.29
N ASP A 170 0.33 -4.92 2.99
CA ASP A 170 0.83 -3.69 2.36
C ASP A 170 2.27 -3.41 2.79
N ALA A 171 3.04 -4.51 2.83
CA ALA A 171 4.32 -4.51 3.50
C ALA A 171 5.38 -3.86 2.63
N HIS A 172 5.91 -2.76 3.14
CA HIS A 172 7.03 -2.05 2.54
C HIS A 172 8.38 -2.38 3.21
N SER A 173 8.36 -3.23 4.23
CA SER A 173 9.52 -3.76 4.94
C SER A 173 9.24 -5.17 5.48
N LEU A 174 10.28 -5.93 5.78
CA LEU A 174 10.15 -7.33 6.25
C LEU A 174 9.31 -7.46 7.53
N ASP A 175 9.42 -6.50 8.46
CA ASP A 175 8.69 -6.54 9.72
C ASP A 175 7.17 -6.37 9.53
N MET A 176 6.76 -5.78 8.39
CA MET A 176 5.35 -5.60 8.07
C MET A 176 4.71 -6.85 7.44
N VAL A 177 5.51 -7.74 6.84
CA VAL A 177 5.02 -8.93 6.15
C VAL A 177 4.13 -9.75 7.10
N GLY A 178 2.91 -10.06 6.68
CA GLY A 178 2.00 -10.91 7.44
C GLY A 178 1.34 -10.29 8.67
N ILE A 179 1.35 -8.94 8.82
CA ILE A 179 0.45 -8.27 9.76
C ILE A 179 -1.02 -8.62 9.45
N ALA A 180 -1.33 -8.75 8.17
CA ALA A 180 -2.63 -9.18 7.66
C ALA A 180 -2.44 -10.17 6.52
N CYS A 181 -3.36 -11.12 6.38
CA CYS A 181 -3.36 -12.03 5.25
C CYS A 181 -4.74 -12.59 4.94
N THR A 182 -4.83 -13.15 3.73
CA THR A 182 -5.99 -13.88 3.22
C THR A 182 -5.69 -15.38 3.25
N ILE A 183 -6.59 -16.16 3.86
CA ILE A 183 -6.66 -17.61 3.67
C ILE A 183 -7.77 -17.87 2.65
N VAL A 184 -7.42 -18.60 1.60
CA VAL A 184 -8.30 -18.93 0.49
C VAL A 184 -8.03 -20.37 0.06
N LYS A 185 -9.08 -21.07 -0.36
CA LYS A 185 -8.95 -22.42 -0.91
C LYS A 185 -8.47 -22.33 -2.37
N GLY A 186 -7.65 -23.29 -2.79
CA GLY A 186 -7.21 -23.44 -4.18
C GLY A 186 -5.75 -23.83 -4.25
N GLU A 187 -5.40 -24.59 -5.28
CA GLU A 187 -4.02 -25.04 -5.51
C GLU A 187 -3.38 -24.33 -6.72
N SER A 188 -4.21 -23.83 -7.64
CA SER A 188 -3.77 -23.06 -8.81
C SER A 188 -4.10 -21.57 -8.68
N LEU A 189 -3.38 -20.74 -9.46
CA LEU A 189 -3.69 -19.31 -9.57
C LEU A 189 -5.15 -19.08 -10.00
N GLU A 190 -5.61 -19.79 -11.03
CA GLU A 190 -6.98 -19.69 -11.54
C GLU A 190 -8.03 -19.98 -10.47
N GLU A 191 -7.88 -21.08 -9.73
CA GLU A 191 -8.78 -21.45 -8.64
C GLU A 191 -8.79 -20.39 -7.53
N ILE A 192 -7.62 -19.87 -7.17
CA ILE A 192 -7.49 -18.84 -6.15
C ILE A 192 -8.19 -17.55 -6.59
N LEU A 193 -7.92 -17.04 -7.79
CA LEU A 193 -8.57 -15.82 -8.30
C LEU A 193 -10.09 -15.97 -8.39
N LYS A 194 -10.57 -17.14 -8.85
CA LYS A 194 -11.99 -17.47 -8.88
C LYS A 194 -12.59 -17.48 -7.47
N ASN A 195 -11.97 -18.16 -6.50
CA ASN A 195 -12.49 -18.27 -5.14
C ASN A 195 -12.52 -16.94 -4.39
N LEU A 196 -11.57 -16.03 -4.68
CA LEU A 196 -11.60 -14.65 -4.18
C LEU A 196 -12.82 -13.89 -4.73
N ARG A 197 -13.11 -14.04 -6.03
CA ARG A 197 -14.24 -13.39 -6.73
C ARG A 197 -15.59 -13.92 -6.26
N GLU A 198 -15.73 -15.24 -6.14
CA GLU A 198 -16.99 -15.93 -5.80
C GLU A 198 -17.31 -15.95 -4.30
N ARG A 199 -16.38 -15.49 -3.45
CA ARG A 199 -16.58 -15.38 -1.99
C ARG A 199 -16.77 -16.73 -1.30
N GLU A 200 -16.40 -17.83 -1.95
CA GLU A 200 -16.70 -19.18 -1.47
C GLU A 200 -15.79 -19.62 -0.31
N SER A 201 -14.74 -18.86 0.07
CA SER A 201 -13.88 -19.17 1.23
C SER A 201 -12.96 -18.04 1.77
N PRO A 202 -13.32 -16.73 1.85
CA PRO A 202 -12.40 -15.75 2.43
C PRO A 202 -12.38 -15.88 3.97
N ILE A 203 -11.42 -16.64 4.52
CA ILE A 203 -11.10 -16.60 5.95
C ILE A 203 -9.95 -15.62 6.13
N LEU A 204 -10.24 -14.49 6.75
CA LEU A 204 -9.29 -13.40 6.95
C LEU A 204 -8.65 -13.54 8.34
N VAL A 205 -7.34 -13.67 8.39
CA VAL A 205 -6.58 -13.75 9.65
C VAL A 205 -5.82 -12.44 9.83
N THR A 206 -6.05 -11.79 10.98
CA THR A 206 -5.32 -10.58 11.36
C THR A 206 -4.51 -10.88 12.61
N GLN A 207 -3.26 -10.43 12.66
CA GLN A 207 -2.46 -10.53 13.88
C GLN A 207 -2.74 -9.38 14.89
N GLY A 208 -3.86 -8.66 14.72
CA GLY A 208 -4.29 -7.55 15.57
C GLY A 208 -3.35 -6.31 15.53
N TYR A 209 -3.46 -5.45 16.55
CA TYR A 209 -2.74 -4.16 16.71
C TYR A 209 -1.19 -4.23 16.74
N ARG A 210 -0.59 -5.37 16.40
CA ARG A 210 0.86 -5.55 16.25
C ARG A 210 1.47 -4.71 15.11
N ALA A 211 0.63 -4.06 14.29
CA ALA A 211 1.02 -3.23 13.16
C ALA A 211 1.79 -1.94 13.50
N VAL A 212 1.51 -1.32 14.66
CA VAL A 212 1.99 0.06 14.92
C VAL A 212 3.52 0.13 14.94
N THR A 213 4.18 -0.83 15.58
CA THR A 213 5.65 -0.80 15.71
C THR A 213 6.36 -1.04 14.37
N PRO A 214 6.01 -2.09 13.58
CA PRO A 214 6.55 -2.27 12.23
C PRO A 214 6.30 -1.08 11.30
N VAL A 215 5.09 -0.53 11.30
CA VAL A 215 4.74 0.63 10.45
C VAL A 215 5.58 1.85 10.83
N LEU A 216 5.69 2.17 12.13
CA LEU A 216 6.53 3.29 12.59
C LEU A 216 8.02 3.07 12.27
N LYS A 217 8.51 1.84 12.38
CA LYS A 217 9.88 1.50 12.00
C LYS A 217 10.09 1.69 10.50
N TRP A 218 9.19 1.18 9.66
CA TRP A 218 9.26 1.39 8.22
C TRP A 218 9.27 2.88 7.86
N PHE A 219 8.36 3.68 8.41
CA PHE A 219 8.39 5.12 8.13
C PHE A 219 9.75 5.72 8.53
N LYS A 220 10.36 5.28 9.64
CA LYS A 220 11.69 5.73 10.10
C LYS A 220 12.78 5.42 9.11
N ASP A 221 12.77 4.21 8.60
CA ASP A 221 13.75 3.76 7.63
C ASP A 221 13.52 4.47 6.29
N LYS A 222 12.26 4.61 5.85
CA LYS A 222 11.84 5.39 4.65
C LYS A 222 12.33 6.83 4.68
N ILE A 223 12.15 7.54 5.80
CA ILE A 223 12.66 8.92 5.95
C ILE A 223 14.19 8.93 5.87
N SER A 224 14.85 7.96 6.51
CA SER A 224 16.31 7.89 6.56
C SER A 224 16.91 7.66 5.17
N VAL A 225 16.37 6.74 4.37
CA VAL A 225 16.86 6.46 3.01
C VAL A 225 16.53 7.56 2.00
N ASN A 226 15.54 8.41 2.29
CA ASN A 226 15.16 9.55 1.46
C ASN A 226 15.69 10.89 1.99
N TYR A 227 16.57 10.91 3.00
CA TYR A 227 16.98 12.13 3.73
C TYR A 227 17.44 13.27 2.83
N GLU A 228 18.37 12.99 1.89
CA GLU A 228 18.89 14.01 0.97
C GLU A 228 17.80 14.60 0.08
N ARG A 229 16.94 13.74 -0.48
CA ARG A 229 15.82 14.16 -1.33
C ARG A 229 14.77 14.95 -0.56
N ILE A 230 14.53 14.58 0.70
CA ILE A 230 13.66 15.35 1.61
C ILE A 230 14.25 16.74 1.83
N ASN A 231 15.55 16.85 2.10
CA ASN A 231 16.20 18.15 2.27
C ASN A 231 16.12 19.02 1.02
N GLU A 232 16.36 18.43 -0.16
CA GLU A 232 16.23 19.12 -1.44
C GLU A 232 14.78 19.61 -1.66
N LEU A 233 13.79 18.74 -1.42
CA LEU A 233 12.37 19.08 -1.53
C LEU A 233 11.97 20.23 -0.61
N ILE A 234 12.44 20.20 0.65
CA ILE A 234 12.21 21.27 1.61
C ILE A 234 12.83 22.58 1.12
N GLY A 235 14.08 22.53 0.62
CA GLY A 235 14.75 23.71 0.04
C GLY A 235 13.93 24.34 -1.08
N LYS A 236 13.47 23.52 -2.03
CA LYS A 236 12.63 23.95 -3.17
C LYS A 236 11.27 24.50 -2.73
N LEU A 237 10.64 23.90 -1.71
CA LEU A 237 9.36 24.39 -1.18
C LEU A 237 9.51 25.78 -0.54
N VAL A 238 10.61 25.99 0.17
CA VAL A 238 10.90 27.24 0.91
C VAL A 238 11.35 28.35 -0.04
N SER A 239 12.15 28.03 -1.07
CA SER A 239 12.53 28.98 -2.11
C SER A 239 11.38 29.36 -3.03
N GLY A 240 10.29 28.58 -3.02
CA GLY A 240 9.12 28.79 -3.89
C GLY A 240 9.31 28.19 -5.29
N GLU A 241 10.38 27.43 -5.54
CA GLU A 241 10.59 26.71 -6.80
C GLU A 241 9.50 25.67 -7.09
N ILE A 242 8.90 25.11 -6.04
CA ILE A 242 7.78 24.17 -6.16
C ILE A 242 6.62 24.54 -5.23
N GLU A 243 5.41 24.25 -5.70
CA GLU A 243 4.20 24.42 -4.91
C GLU A 243 3.90 23.18 -4.03
N PRO A 244 3.37 23.39 -2.82
CA PRO A 244 3.00 22.30 -1.93
C PRO A 244 1.75 21.60 -2.45
N GLN A 245 1.80 20.27 -2.56
CA GLN A 245 0.66 19.49 -3.08
C GLN A 245 -0.21 18.91 -1.96
N ASN A 246 0.25 18.94 -0.71
CA ASN A 246 -0.45 18.36 0.43
C ASN A 246 -0.35 19.25 1.68
N THR A 247 -1.14 18.91 2.70
CA THR A 247 -1.22 19.67 3.96
C THR A 247 0.12 19.72 4.68
N SER A 248 0.87 18.62 4.70
CA SER A 248 2.18 18.53 5.35
C SER A 248 3.19 19.50 4.73
N GLU A 249 3.20 19.63 3.41
CA GLU A 249 4.10 20.56 2.73
C GLU A 249 3.65 22.01 2.81
N LYS A 250 2.34 22.26 2.82
CA LYS A 250 1.81 23.59 3.15
C LYS A 250 2.30 24.02 4.53
N PHE A 251 2.30 23.09 5.50
CA PHE A 251 2.82 23.32 6.83
C PHE A 251 4.34 23.58 6.81
N VAL A 252 5.13 22.74 6.14
CA VAL A 252 6.58 22.93 6.02
C VAL A 252 6.91 24.28 5.38
N LYS A 253 6.31 24.62 4.23
CA LYS A 253 6.50 25.91 3.54
C LYS A 253 6.15 27.10 4.45
N ARG A 254 5.07 26.99 5.23
CA ARG A 254 4.60 28.05 6.14
C ARG A 254 5.44 28.23 7.39
N PHE A 255 6.00 27.15 7.95
CA PHE A 255 6.64 27.17 9.27
C PHE A 255 8.14 26.85 9.25
N HIS A 256 8.76 26.70 8.08
CA HIS A 256 10.18 26.33 7.96
C HIS A 256 11.14 27.24 8.76
N PHE A 257 10.89 28.54 8.82
CA PHE A 257 11.72 29.49 9.57
C PHE A 257 11.75 29.24 11.09
N ILE A 258 10.70 28.63 11.66
CA ILE A 258 10.66 28.21 13.08
C ILE A 258 11.39 26.87 13.26
N LEU A 259 11.37 26.02 12.23
CA LEU A 259 11.95 24.67 12.25
C LEU A 259 13.46 24.67 11.98
N ASN A 260 14.00 25.67 11.30
CA ASN A 260 15.40 25.72 10.88
C ASN A 260 16.39 25.80 12.06
N PRO A 261 16.18 26.65 13.10
CA PRO A 261 17.02 26.66 14.30
C PRO A 261 16.95 25.35 15.09
N LEU A 262 15.80 24.68 15.08
CA LEU A 262 15.63 23.34 15.66
C LEU A 262 16.39 22.29 14.84
N LYS A 263 16.46 22.41 13.52
CA LYS A 263 17.20 21.47 12.65
C LYS A 263 18.69 21.44 12.98
N GLU A 264 19.33 22.58 13.20
CA GLU A 264 20.75 22.66 13.58
C GLU A 264 21.03 22.11 14.98
N ALA A 265 20.11 22.35 15.94
CA ALA A 265 20.21 21.78 17.29
C ALA A 265 19.95 20.26 17.34
N LEU A 266 19.06 19.77 16.47
CA LEU A 266 18.61 18.37 16.43
C LEU A 266 19.49 17.46 15.56
N VAL A 267 20.30 18.00 14.65
CA VAL A 267 21.31 17.26 13.89
C VAL A 267 22.59 17.04 14.70
N ARG A 268 22.87 17.91 15.69
CA ARG A 268 24.03 17.78 16.61
C ARG A 268 23.81 16.83 17.78
N SER A 269 22.57 16.46 18.09
CA SER A 269 22.27 15.39 19.03
C SER A 269 21.94 14.13 18.24
N GLU A 270 22.63 13.04 18.52
CA GLU A 270 22.48 11.77 17.81
C GLU A 270 21.01 11.40 17.58
N ARG A 271 20.68 11.06 16.32
CA ARG A 271 19.52 10.29 15.85
C ARG A 271 18.32 10.30 16.80
N ILE A 272 17.26 11.12 16.62
CA ILE A 272 15.84 10.79 16.97
C ILE A 272 14.83 11.96 16.80
N THR A 273 15.22 13.19 16.52
CA THR A 273 14.30 14.31 16.86
C THR A 273 13.52 14.93 15.71
N LEU A 274 13.94 14.78 14.45
CA LEU A 274 13.11 15.15 13.28
C LEU A 274 11.85 14.26 13.18
N TRP A 275 11.97 13.03 13.70
CA TRP A 275 10.89 12.08 13.87
C TRP A 275 9.75 12.64 14.72
N LYS A 276 10.04 13.41 15.77
CA LYS A 276 9.00 13.99 16.64
C LYS A 276 8.21 15.11 15.95
N LEU A 277 8.73 15.71 14.89
CA LEU A 277 8.08 16.80 14.14
C LEU A 277 7.28 16.28 12.93
N ILE A 278 7.77 15.24 12.24
CA ILE A 278 7.04 14.57 11.15
C ILE A 278 6.03 13.54 11.68
N ALA A 279 6.32 12.90 12.81
CA ALA A 279 5.34 12.11 13.54
C ALA A 279 4.39 12.99 14.35
N TYR A 280 4.59 14.31 14.48
CA TYR A 280 3.66 15.18 15.22
C TYR A 280 2.26 15.23 14.58
N PRO A 281 2.11 15.38 13.24
CA PRO A 281 0.82 15.19 12.57
C PRO A 281 0.23 13.79 12.78
N VAL A 282 1.03 12.73 12.64
CA VAL A 282 0.61 11.33 12.85
C VAL A 282 0.20 11.08 14.32
N ALA A 283 0.86 11.75 15.28
CA ALA A 283 0.60 11.70 16.73
C ALA A 283 -0.61 12.56 17.16
N LEU A 284 -0.87 13.66 16.47
CA LEU A 284 -2.05 14.52 16.70
C LEU A 284 -3.32 13.85 16.16
N GLU A 285 -3.25 13.18 15.02
CA GLU A 285 -4.38 12.43 14.46
C GLU A 285 -4.67 11.14 15.26
N THR A 286 -3.65 10.49 15.83
CA THR A 286 -3.85 9.35 16.76
C THR A 286 -4.49 9.76 18.10
N LYS A 287 -4.29 10.99 18.59
CA LYS A 287 -5.06 11.53 19.74
C LYS A 287 -6.53 11.80 19.41
N ILE A 288 -6.85 12.05 18.15
CA ILE A 288 -8.24 12.16 17.68
C ILE A 288 -8.85 10.75 17.64
N TYR A 289 -8.11 9.76 17.14
CA TYR A 289 -8.56 8.36 17.08
C TYR A 289 -8.74 7.74 18.49
N SER A 290 -7.84 8.00 19.44
CA SER A 290 -7.99 7.51 20.82
C SER A 290 -9.22 8.08 21.53
N LYS A 291 -9.78 9.22 21.08
CA LYS A 291 -11.03 9.78 21.60
C LYS A 291 -12.27 9.24 20.89
N ILE A 292 -12.12 8.72 19.67
CA ILE A 292 -13.20 8.11 18.87
C ILE A 292 -13.39 6.64 19.25
N VAL A 293 -12.31 5.91 19.53
CA VAL A 293 -12.34 4.47 19.90
C VAL A 293 -12.71 4.25 21.37
N THR A 294 -12.61 5.26 22.24
CA THR A 294 -13.06 5.19 23.65
C THR A 294 -14.53 5.62 23.85
N ARG A 295 -15.36 5.55 22.81
CA ARG A 295 -16.82 5.74 22.89
C ARG A 295 -17.52 4.61 22.15
#